data_AF-A0A6G0VNJ6-F1
#
_entry.id   AF-A0A6G0VNJ6-F1
#
_cell.length_a   1.000
_cell.length_b   1.000
_cell.length_c   1.000
_cell.angle_alpha   90.00
_cell.angle_beta   90.00
_cell.angle_gamma   90.00
#
_symmetry.space_group_name_H-M   'P 1'
#
loop_
_entity.id
_entity.type
_entity.pdbx_description
1 polymer ?
#
loop_
_entity_poly.entity_id
_entity_poly.type
_entity_poly.pdbx_seq_one_letter_code
_entity_poly.pdbx_strand_id
1 'polypeptide(L)'
;SKSTRYRHRKRAVLSISSLFSSSSDESLENNPNPLIPNIIIPDSLHVNTENTNTIEVNTLHNNDLNSSYKNSDDNILNDLSSSSDDNTILSDDDKCEDVEFIIARWACRNSICHSVLDDLLFSLSKCSQLKNLPKDSRTLLHTPSTSTVLKTIEGGLYYHFGIVNEIEYLFKTHKNVPTVLQLIVGVDDLPLMKNPPSAYYGKSKPSDCNEYMQDFVDELCTLINVGIVVNNVHIKVLLKAIICDAPAKSYILNFRGHTAKNSCLRCSTIGQYENNRVYFPDLTSNLRTHRDFVACIDTEFHCGETVISKIL
;
A
#
# COMPACT_ATOMS: atom_id res chain seq x y z
N SER A 1 -3.03 -9.06 -2.46
CA SER A 1 -1.69 -8.45 -2.68
C SER A 1 -1.00 -8.09 -1.36
N LYS A 2 0.30 -7.74 -1.37
CA LYS A 2 0.99 -7.10 -0.22
C LYS A 2 0.34 -5.76 0.15
N SER A 3 -0.10 -4.99 -0.84
CA SER A 3 -0.82 -3.72 -0.66
C SER A 3 -2.18 -3.89 0.02
N THR A 4 -2.93 -4.94 -0.33
CA THR A 4 -4.16 -5.34 0.37
C THR A 4 -3.90 -5.53 1.87
N ARG A 5 -2.82 -6.25 2.23
CA ARG A 5 -2.42 -6.40 3.64
C ARG A 5 -2.05 -5.07 4.27
N TYR A 6 -1.26 -4.22 3.61
CA TYR A 6 -0.93 -2.87 4.11
C TYR A 6 -2.16 -2.02 4.42
N ARG A 7 -3.15 -2.01 3.52
CA ARG A 7 -4.45 -1.33 3.71
C ARG A 7 -5.20 -1.85 4.93
N HIS A 8 -5.43 -3.16 5.02
CA HIS A 8 -6.11 -3.74 6.18
C HIS A 8 -5.36 -3.42 7.47
N ARG A 9 -4.02 -3.36 7.46
CA ARG A 9 -3.22 -3.02 8.64
C ARG A 9 -3.30 -1.54 9.03
N LYS A 10 -3.24 -0.59 8.09
CA LYS A 10 -3.44 0.85 8.40
C LYS A 10 -4.87 1.13 8.88
N ARG A 11 -5.87 0.52 8.22
CA ARG A 11 -7.28 0.63 8.62
C ARG A 11 -7.53 -0.04 9.98
N ALA A 12 -7.01 -1.25 10.21
CA ALA A 12 -7.10 -1.94 11.49
C ALA A 12 -6.50 -1.12 12.63
N VAL A 13 -5.25 -0.62 12.52
CA VAL A 13 -4.63 0.20 13.58
C VAL A 13 -5.50 1.39 13.95
N LEU A 14 -6.08 2.09 12.98
CA LEU A 14 -6.90 3.27 13.24
C LEU A 14 -8.31 2.93 13.74
N SER A 15 -8.94 1.84 13.28
CA SER A 15 -10.21 1.37 13.84
C SER A 15 -10.01 0.86 15.27
N ILE A 16 -8.91 0.16 15.52
CA ILE A 16 -8.50 -0.35 16.84
C ILE A 16 -8.23 0.83 17.78
N SER A 17 -7.48 1.87 17.37
CA SER A 17 -7.43 3.13 18.12
C SER A 17 -8.82 3.69 18.42
N SER A 18 -9.70 3.86 17.42
CA SER A 18 -11.03 4.45 17.67
C SER A 18 -11.96 3.61 18.56
N LEU A 19 -11.77 2.29 18.61
CA LEU A 19 -12.54 1.38 19.46
C LEU A 19 -12.05 1.45 20.91
N PHE A 20 -10.74 1.33 21.13
CA PHE A 20 -10.13 1.36 22.48
C PHE A 20 -10.00 2.78 23.07
N SER A 21 -10.19 3.85 22.30
CA SER A 21 -10.27 5.24 22.78
C SER A 21 -11.69 5.70 23.17
N SER A 22 -12.63 4.78 23.39
CA SER A 22 -14.04 5.11 23.68
C SER A 22 -14.35 5.46 25.15
N SER A 23 -13.43 6.17 25.82
CA SER A 23 -13.68 6.82 27.12
C SER A 23 -12.91 8.14 27.32
N SER A 24 -13.68 9.20 27.58
CA SER A 24 -13.28 10.49 28.18
C SER A 24 -12.28 11.42 27.45
N ASP A 25 -12.85 12.29 26.61
CA ASP A 25 -12.57 13.74 26.46
C ASP A 25 -11.20 14.28 25.94
N GLU A 26 -11.20 15.60 25.73
CA GLU A 26 -10.30 16.36 24.83
C GLU A 26 -9.00 16.88 25.47
N SER A 27 -8.08 17.33 24.60
CA SER A 27 -6.76 17.93 24.87
C SER A 27 -5.72 16.95 25.48
N LEU A 28 -4.44 16.99 25.13
CA LEU A 28 -3.57 18.11 24.73
C LEU A 28 -2.69 17.80 23.51
N GLU A 29 -2.08 18.84 22.94
CA GLU A 29 -0.96 18.72 22.00
C GLU A 29 0.34 18.36 22.73
N ASN A 30 1.19 17.50 22.15
CA ASN A 30 2.57 17.87 21.78
C ASN A 30 3.30 16.79 20.95
N ASN A 31 4.41 17.19 20.33
CA ASN A 31 5.20 16.40 19.37
C ASN A 31 6.21 15.46 20.09
N PRO A 32 6.66 14.35 19.48
CA PRO A 32 7.95 14.46 18.78
C PRO A 32 8.10 13.66 17.47
N ASN A 33 8.96 14.18 16.58
CA ASN A 33 9.39 13.52 15.34
C ASN A 33 10.14 12.20 15.62
N PRO A 34 9.87 11.11 14.88
CA PRO A 34 10.81 9.98 14.76
C PRO A 34 12.00 10.38 13.88
N LEU A 35 13.22 10.10 14.36
CA LEU A 35 14.47 10.39 13.65
C LEU A 35 14.64 9.53 12.37
N ILE A 36 15.30 10.09 11.36
CA ILE A 36 15.67 9.39 10.12
C ILE A 36 16.88 8.49 10.40
N PRO A 37 16.84 7.18 10.09
CA PRO A 37 18.03 6.33 10.13
C PRO A 37 18.97 6.65 8.96
N ASN A 38 20.23 6.94 9.26
CA ASN A 38 21.27 7.07 8.24
C ASN A 38 21.49 5.73 7.53
N ILE A 39 21.42 5.71 6.19
CA ILE A 39 21.79 4.56 5.37
C ILE A 39 23.09 4.90 4.65
N ILE A 40 24.13 4.09 4.90
CA ILE A 40 25.43 4.18 4.23
C ILE A 40 25.31 3.60 2.82
N ILE A 41 25.81 4.32 1.82
CA ILE A 41 25.84 3.90 0.42
C ILE A 41 27.27 3.43 0.09
N PRO A 42 27.47 2.18 -0.40
CA PRO A 42 28.72 1.78 -1.04
C PRO A 42 28.81 2.39 -2.44
N ASP A 43 29.96 2.99 -2.75
CA ASP A 43 30.17 3.78 -3.97
C ASP A 43 30.76 2.98 -5.15
N SER A 44 30.85 3.63 -6.32
CA SER A 44 31.27 3.14 -7.66
C SER A 44 30.21 2.34 -8.44
N LEU A 45 30.07 2.50 -9.76
CA LEU A 45 31.01 3.06 -10.75
C LEU A 45 30.53 4.32 -11.50
N HIS A 46 31.50 5.21 -11.72
CA HIS A 46 31.50 6.47 -12.48
C HIS A 46 30.48 6.69 -13.62
N VAL A 47 29.90 7.89 -13.61
CA VAL A 47 29.69 8.73 -14.82
C VAL A 47 30.46 10.04 -14.61
N ASN A 48 30.97 10.64 -15.68
CA ASN A 48 31.97 11.71 -15.59
C ASN A 48 31.44 13.08 -15.14
N THR A 49 32.35 13.84 -14.53
CA THR A 49 32.20 15.15 -13.90
C THR A 49 31.94 16.31 -14.86
N GLU A 50 31.34 17.40 -14.37
CA GLU A 50 31.99 18.72 -14.38
C GLU A 50 31.32 19.72 -13.39
N ASN A 51 32.14 20.38 -12.55
CA ASN A 51 31.95 21.71 -11.95
C ASN A 51 30.74 21.97 -10.98
N THR A 52 30.86 22.65 -9.83
CA THR A 52 31.97 23.43 -9.22
C THR A 52 31.78 23.66 -7.69
N ASN A 53 32.88 23.99 -6.99
CA ASN A 53 32.98 24.78 -5.73
C ASN A 53 32.53 24.21 -4.36
N THR A 54 33.45 23.47 -3.72
CA THR A 54 34.03 23.70 -2.36
C THR A 54 33.28 24.49 -1.25
N ILE A 55 33.29 23.92 -0.03
CA ILE A 55 33.89 24.50 1.21
C ILE A 55 34.10 23.35 2.23
N GLU A 56 35.11 23.47 3.12
CA GLU A 56 35.56 22.41 4.04
C GLU A 56 35.09 22.62 5.51
N VAL A 57 35.26 21.59 6.37
CA VAL A 57 36.10 21.61 7.60
C VAL A 57 35.92 20.33 8.47
N ASN A 58 36.90 19.43 8.36
CA ASN A 58 37.62 18.65 9.41
C ASN A 58 36.93 17.90 10.59
N THR A 59 37.30 16.60 10.72
CA THR A 59 37.67 15.85 11.99
C THR A 59 36.54 15.48 13.00
N LEU A 60 36.62 14.52 13.95
CA LEU A 60 37.45 13.34 14.37
C LEU A 60 36.65 12.56 15.47
N HIS A 61 36.91 11.34 16.00
CA HIS A 61 37.92 10.26 15.83
C HIS A 61 37.33 8.89 16.27
N ASN A 62 37.32 7.89 15.37
CA ASN A 62 37.78 6.49 15.50
C ASN A 62 37.57 5.57 16.76
N ASN A 63 37.54 4.25 16.46
CA ASN A 63 37.90 3.06 17.29
C ASN A 63 36.84 2.37 18.19
N ASP A 64 36.13 1.40 17.59
CA ASP A 64 36.29 -0.06 17.77
C ASP A 64 36.17 -0.83 19.13
N LEU A 65 35.80 -2.11 18.93
CA LEU A 65 36.06 -3.34 19.71
C LEU A 65 35.11 -3.85 20.83
N ASN A 66 34.50 -4.99 20.48
CA ASN A 66 33.89 -6.04 21.30
C ASN A 66 34.55 -6.35 22.67
N SER A 67 33.74 -6.80 23.64
CA SER A 67 33.75 -8.23 24.05
C SER A 67 32.60 -8.56 25.02
N SER A 68 32.39 -9.86 25.30
CA SER A 68 31.31 -10.37 26.16
C SER A 68 31.82 -11.45 27.12
N TYR A 69 31.60 -11.24 28.42
CA TYR A 69 31.63 -12.23 29.51
C TYR A 69 30.64 -11.74 30.59
N LYS A 70 29.54 -12.44 30.89
CA LYS A 70 29.37 -13.70 31.64
C LYS A 70 29.26 -13.52 33.16
N ASN A 71 28.01 -13.66 33.64
CA ASN A 71 27.54 -14.47 34.78
C ASN A 71 27.98 -14.15 36.22
N SER A 72 27.09 -14.60 37.12
CA SER A 72 27.33 -15.05 38.50
C SER A 72 27.56 -13.97 39.58
N ASP A 73 27.05 -14.14 40.80
CA ASP A 73 25.99 -15.03 41.34
C ASP A 73 25.54 -14.46 42.72
N ASP A 74 24.62 -15.15 43.41
CA ASP A 74 24.44 -15.13 44.87
C ASP A 74 23.87 -13.84 45.56
N ASN A 75 23.12 -13.92 46.67
CA ASN A 75 22.21 -14.96 47.19
C ASN A 75 21.33 -14.36 48.35
N ILE A 76 20.65 -15.23 49.10
CA ILE A 76 20.03 -15.04 50.44
C ILE A 76 18.56 -14.55 50.48
N LEU A 77 17.77 -15.40 51.14
CA LEU A 77 16.34 -15.33 51.49
C LEU A 77 16.12 -14.55 52.80
N ASN A 78 14.90 -14.04 53.06
CA ASN A 78 14.30 -14.17 54.40
C ASN A 78 12.76 -13.95 54.41
N ASP A 79 12.06 -15.02 54.82
CA ASP A 79 10.76 -15.16 55.52
C ASP A 79 9.54 -14.23 55.33
N LEU A 80 8.37 -14.88 55.46
CA LEU A 80 7.04 -14.28 55.50
C LEU A 80 6.56 -14.09 56.95
N SER A 81 5.80 -13.03 57.22
CA SER A 81 4.48 -13.12 57.90
C SER A 81 3.77 -11.75 57.96
N SER A 82 2.50 -11.78 58.36
CA SER A 82 1.51 -10.69 58.18
C SER A 82 1.36 -9.73 59.36
N SER A 83 0.99 -8.47 59.10
CA SER A 83 -0.32 -7.92 59.55
C SER A 83 -0.61 -6.48 59.07
N SER A 84 -1.91 -6.19 58.92
CA SER A 84 -2.64 -4.91 59.03
C SER A 84 -2.12 -3.59 58.43
N ASP A 85 -3.00 -3.01 57.60
CA ASP A 85 -3.49 -1.63 57.63
C ASP A 85 -2.49 -0.44 57.63
N ASP A 86 -2.32 0.19 56.47
CA ASP A 86 -2.39 1.65 56.37
C ASP A 86 -2.93 2.10 54.98
N ASN A 87 -3.47 3.32 54.90
CA ASN A 87 -4.10 3.88 53.70
C ASN A 87 -3.09 4.66 52.84
N THR A 88 -2.38 3.98 51.93
CA THR A 88 -1.68 4.67 50.84
C THR A 88 -2.65 5.08 49.74
N ILE A 89 -2.81 6.40 49.58
CA ILE A 89 -3.56 7.01 48.48
C ILE A 89 -2.93 6.59 47.15
N LEU A 90 -3.63 5.76 46.37
CA LEU A 90 -3.26 5.48 44.99
C LEU A 90 -3.65 6.67 44.12
N SER A 91 -2.66 7.34 43.57
CA SER A 91 -2.84 8.45 42.63
C SER A 91 -3.29 7.96 41.25
N ASP A 92 -4.38 8.52 40.74
CA ASP A 92 -4.79 8.36 39.34
C ASP A 92 -3.72 8.94 38.38
N ASP A 93 -2.96 8.09 37.67
CA ASP A 93 -2.57 8.35 36.26
C ASP A 93 -1.96 7.15 35.48
N ASP A 94 -2.18 5.89 35.90
CA ASP A 94 -1.64 4.72 35.18
C ASP A 94 -2.61 4.23 34.08
N LYS A 95 -2.67 4.96 32.96
CA LYS A 95 -3.38 4.55 31.73
C LYS A 95 -2.65 3.40 31.03
N CYS A 96 -2.79 2.21 31.60
CA CYS A 96 -2.38 0.95 30.98
C CYS A 96 -3.05 0.80 29.60
N GLU A 97 -2.29 0.97 28.51
CA GLU A 97 -2.77 0.72 27.15
C GLU A 97 -3.25 -0.73 27.04
N ASP A 98 -4.44 -0.94 26.47
CA ASP A 98 -5.04 -2.28 26.36
C ASP A 98 -4.06 -3.25 25.67
N VAL A 99 -3.87 -4.43 26.26
CA VAL A 99 -2.95 -5.45 25.74
C VAL A 99 -3.39 -5.93 24.35
N GLU A 100 -4.69 -5.96 24.04
CA GLU A 100 -5.20 -6.20 22.69
C GLU A 100 -4.74 -5.10 21.73
N PHE A 101 -4.90 -3.84 22.13
CA PHE A 101 -4.44 -2.68 21.36
C PHE A 101 -2.93 -2.71 21.11
N ILE A 102 -2.10 -2.99 22.14
CA ILE A 102 -0.65 -3.09 22.02
C ILE A 102 -0.25 -4.18 21.03
N ILE A 103 -0.77 -5.41 21.19
CA ILE A 103 -0.40 -6.56 20.35
C ILE A 103 -0.91 -6.35 18.91
N ALA A 104 -2.12 -5.83 18.72
CA ALA A 104 -2.65 -5.50 17.41
C ALA A 104 -1.80 -4.43 16.69
N ARG A 105 -1.44 -3.35 17.39
CA ARG A 105 -0.58 -2.26 16.89
C ARG A 105 0.82 -2.77 16.55
N TRP A 106 1.41 -3.62 17.39
CA TRP A 106 2.69 -4.29 17.12
C TRP A 106 2.61 -5.20 15.87
N ALA A 107 1.60 -6.06 15.79
CA ALA A 107 1.41 -6.98 14.68
C ALA A 107 1.19 -6.22 13.36
N CYS A 108 0.41 -5.13 13.40
CA CYS A 108 0.15 -4.21 12.30
C CYS A 108 1.32 -3.26 11.95
N ARG A 109 2.32 -3.11 12.82
CA ARG A 109 3.61 -2.47 12.48
C ARG A 109 4.57 -3.43 11.78
N ASN A 110 4.83 -4.61 12.35
CA ASN A 110 6.00 -5.44 11.99
C ASN A 110 5.80 -6.48 10.87
N SER A 111 4.86 -6.25 9.95
CA SER A 111 4.46 -7.17 8.84
C SER A 111 4.11 -8.62 9.22
N ILE A 112 3.76 -8.87 10.49
CA ILE A 112 3.46 -10.21 11.04
C ILE A 112 2.34 -10.91 10.22
N CYS A 113 2.57 -12.18 9.91
CA CYS A 113 1.60 -13.07 9.26
C CYS A 113 0.54 -13.56 10.25
N HIS A 114 -0.70 -13.79 9.77
CA HIS A 114 -1.80 -14.26 10.60
C HIS A 114 -1.42 -15.51 11.40
N SER A 115 -0.92 -16.57 10.76
CA SER A 115 -0.49 -17.81 11.46
C SER A 115 0.52 -17.58 12.59
N VAL A 116 1.49 -16.68 12.40
CA VAL A 116 2.51 -16.36 13.43
C VAL A 116 1.90 -15.55 14.57
N LEU A 117 0.87 -14.75 14.29
CA LEU A 117 0.06 -14.09 15.31
C LEU A 117 -0.88 -15.08 16.00
N ASP A 118 -1.48 -16.04 15.29
CA ASP A 118 -2.31 -17.11 15.85
C ASP A 118 -1.48 -17.99 16.82
N ASP A 119 -0.28 -18.40 16.43
CA ASP A 119 0.68 -19.13 17.27
C ASP A 119 1.05 -18.35 18.55
N LEU A 120 1.26 -17.03 18.42
CA LEU A 120 1.54 -16.13 19.55
C LEU A 120 0.33 -15.99 20.47
N LEU A 121 -0.85 -15.68 19.93
CA LEU A 121 -2.10 -15.52 20.69
C LEU A 121 -2.51 -16.81 21.39
N PHE A 122 -2.38 -17.96 20.72
CA PHE A 122 -2.59 -19.27 21.33
C PHE A 122 -1.62 -19.51 22.50
N SER A 123 -0.35 -19.15 22.34
CA SER A 123 0.67 -19.28 23.39
C SER A 123 0.42 -18.35 24.58
N LEU A 124 0.08 -17.08 24.34
CA LEU A 124 -0.30 -16.12 25.38
C LEU A 124 -1.58 -16.53 26.12
N SER A 125 -2.55 -17.17 25.43
CA SER A 125 -3.79 -17.66 26.04
C SER A 125 -3.61 -18.80 27.07
N LYS A 126 -2.37 -19.30 27.24
CA LYS A 126 -1.99 -20.24 28.31
C LYS A 126 -1.62 -19.53 29.61
N CYS A 127 -1.24 -18.25 29.55
CA CYS A 127 -1.00 -17.42 30.73
C CYS A 127 -2.34 -16.99 31.33
N SER A 128 -2.57 -17.27 32.62
CA SER A 128 -3.82 -16.94 33.32
C SER A 128 -4.18 -15.45 33.25
N GLN A 129 -3.16 -14.58 33.29
CA GLN A 129 -3.27 -13.12 33.19
C GLN A 129 -3.74 -12.62 31.82
N LEU A 130 -3.57 -13.40 30.75
CA LEU A 130 -3.88 -13.02 29.36
C LEU A 130 -4.97 -13.90 28.73
N LYS A 131 -5.74 -14.61 29.57
CA LYS A 131 -6.75 -15.58 29.12
C LYS A 131 -7.92 -14.95 28.33
N ASN A 132 -8.17 -13.66 28.51
CA ASN A 132 -9.22 -12.92 27.82
C ASN A 132 -8.86 -12.62 26.35
N LEU A 133 -7.56 -12.61 26.02
CA LEU A 133 -7.03 -12.24 24.71
C LEU A 133 -7.59 -13.16 23.60
N PRO A 134 -8.09 -12.63 22.47
CA PRO A 134 -8.60 -13.45 21.37
C PRO A 134 -7.50 -14.33 20.80
N LYS A 135 -7.82 -15.60 20.54
CA LYS A 135 -6.87 -16.61 20.03
C LYS A 135 -6.66 -16.57 18.51
N ASP A 136 -7.49 -15.79 17.81
CA ASP A 136 -7.53 -15.68 16.36
C ASP A 136 -7.11 -14.27 15.95
N SER A 137 -6.10 -14.18 15.09
CA SER A 137 -5.54 -12.94 14.55
C SER A 137 -6.56 -12.07 13.81
N ARG A 138 -7.59 -12.66 13.20
CA ARG A 138 -8.68 -11.92 12.56
C ARG A 138 -9.55 -11.24 13.61
N THR A 139 -9.80 -11.90 14.74
CA THR A 139 -10.57 -11.32 15.85
C THR A 139 -9.81 -10.17 16.50
N LEU A 140 -8.53 -10.36 16.87
CA LEU A 140 -7.67 -9.30 17.42
C LEU A 140 -7.57 -8.08 16.47
N LEU A 141 -7.48 -8.33 15.16
CA LEU A 141 -7.34 -7.26 14.16
C LEU A 141 -8.69 -6.76 13.61
N HIS A 142 -9.82 -7.14 14.23
CA HIS A 142 -11.20 -6.88 13.78
C HIS A 142 -11.38 -7.03 12.25
N THR A 143 -10.75 -8.04 11.66
CA THR A 143 -10.75 -8.28 10.22
C THR A 143 -12.15 -8.74 9.79
N PRO A 144 -12.83 -8.03 8.86
CA PRO A 144 -14.18 -8.39 8.42
C PRO A 144 -14.28 -9.86 7.98
N SER A 145 -15.33 -10.54 8.43
CA SER A 145 -15.55 -11.99 8.24
C SER A 145 -16.66 -12.32 7.26
N THR A 146 -17.28 -11.31 6.64
CA THR A 146 -18.50 -11.46 5.82
C THR A 146 -18.37 -10.80 4.45
N SER A 147 -18.83 -11.53 3.43
CA SER A 147 -19.28 -11.04 2.11
C SER A 147 -18.49 -9.87 1.50
N THR A 148 -17.18 -10.07 1.27
CA THR A 148 -16.51 -9.32 0.20
C THR A 148 -17.09 -9.80 -1.12
N VAL A 149 -17.92 -8.98 -1.78
CA VAL A 149 -18.60 -9.36 -3.03
C VAL A 149 -17.56 -9.49 -4.14
N LEU A 150 -17.16 -10.72 -4.45
CA LEU A 150 -16.24 -11.02 -5.54
C LEU A 150 -17.04 -11.12 -6.85
N LYS A 151 -16.64 -10.31 -7.84
CA LYS A 151 -17.10 -10.43 -9.22
C LYS A 151 -16.33 -11.57 -9.86
N THR A 152 -17.01 -12.63 -10.29
CA THR A 152 -16.39 -13.61 -11.20
C THR A 152 -16.17 -12.91 -12.54
N ILE A 153 -14.95 -12.97 -13.07
CA ILE A 153 -14.58 -12.47 -14.40
C ILE A 153 -13.85 -13.59 -15.15
N GLU A 154 -13.75 -13.52 -16.48
CA GLU A 154 -13.13 -14.62 -17.23
C GLU A 154 -11.64 -14.80 -16.82
N GLY A 155 -11.33 -16.00 -16.30
CA GLY A 155 -10.03 -16.38 -15.75
C GLY A 155 -9.92 -16.41 -14.20
N GLY A 156 -10.84 -15.76 -13.46
CA GLY A 156 -10.74 -15.73 -12.00
C GLY A 156 -11.75 -14.87 -11.24
N LEU A 157 -11.32 -14.37 -10.07
CA LEU A 157 -12.12 -13.58 -9.14
C LEU A 157 -11.56 -12.15 -9.05
N TYR A 158 -12.44 -11.17 -9.18
CA TYR A 158 -12.14 -9.75 -9.12
C TYR A 158 -12.80 -9.09 -7.90
N TYR A 159 -12.15 -8.06 -7.37
CA TYR A 159 -12.72 -7.20 -6.36
C TYR A 159 -12.33 -5.74 -6.60
N HIS A 160 -13.33 -4.87 -6.73
CA HIS A 160 -13.13 -3.43 -6.76
C HIS A 160 -13.10 -2.88 -5.32
N PHE A 161 -12.04 -2.15 -4.96
CA PHE A 161 -11.96 -1.52 -3.62
C PHE A 161 -12.71 -0.20 -3.54
N GLY A 162 -13.01 0.43 -4.69
CA GLY A 162 -13.53 1.79 -4.81
C GLY A 162 -12.49 2.88 -4.52
N ILE A 163 -12.37 3.83 -5.43
CA ILE A 163 -11.71 5.13 -5.24
C ILE A 163 -12.55 5.97 -4.25
N VAL A 164 -13.89 5.95 -4.37
CA VAL A 164 -14.84 6.60 -3.44
C VAL A 164 -14.54 6.23 -1.99
N ASN A 165 -14.39 4.94 -1.71
CA ASN A 165 -14.08 4.40 -0.38
C ASN A 165 -12.73 4.87 0.18
N GLU A 166 -11.75 5.18 -0.68
CA GLU A 166 -10.46 5.73 -0.25
C GLU A 166 -10.55 7.25 -0.07
N ILE A 167 -11.32 7.98 -0.89
CA ILE A 167 -11.56 9.42 -0.70
C ILE A 167 -12.28 9.66 0.63
N GLU A 168 -13.38 8.97 0.91
CA GLU A 168 -14.06 9.06 2.21
C GLU A 168 -13.10 8.77 3.37
N TYR A 169 -12.27 7.73 3.24
CA TYR A 169 -11.31 7.35 4.27
C TYR A 169 -10.23 8.43 4.50
N LEU A 170 -9.78 9.14 3.45
CA LEU A 170 -8.88 10.28 3.59
C LEU A 170 -9.55 11.43 4.38
N PHE A 171 -10.79 11.79 4.05
CA PHE A 171 -11.55 12.81 4.79
C PHE A 171 -11.88 12.40 6.23
N LYS A 172 -12.03 11.10 6.51
CA LYS A 172 -12.20 10.55 7.86
C LYS A 172 -10.90 10.51 8.68
N THR A 173 -9.72 10.62 8.06
CA THR A 173 -8.42 10.48 8.74
C THR A 173 -7.51 11.71 8.70
N HIS A 174 -7.85 12.73 7.91
CA HIS A 174 -7.06 13.96 7.77
C HIS A 174 -7.97 15.20 7.83
N LYS A 175 -7.68 16.15 8.73
CA LYS A 175 -8.50 17.36 8.94
C LYS A 175 -8.49 18.33 7.74
N ASN A 176 -7.39 18.38 6.99
CA ASN A 176 -7.17 19.31 5.88
C ASN A 176 -6.93 18.54 4.57
N VAL A 177 -7.99 18.15 3.86
CA VAL A 177 -7.91 17.49 2.54
C VAL A 177 -8.39 18.45 1.45
N PRO A 178 -7.63 18.64 0.34
CA PRO A 178 -8.04 19.55 -0.74
C PRO A 178 -9.34 19.15 -1.45
N THR A 179 -10.08 20.15 -1.93
CA THR A 179 -11.28 19.97 -2.77
C THR A 179 -10.98 19.52 -4.19
N VAL A 180 -9.71 19.49 -4.60
CA VAL A 180 -9.27 18.96 -5.90
C VAL A 180 -8.18 17.90 -5.65
N LEU A 181 -8.49 16.65 -5.99
CA LEU A 181 -7.61 15.51 -5.79
C LEU A 181 -7.01 15.06 -7.13
N GLN A 182 -5.68 15.06 -7.23
CA GLN A 182 -4.96 14.52 -8.39
C GLN A 182 -4.70 13.03 -8.20
N LEU A 183 -5.30 12.21 -9.06
CA LEU A 183 -5.17 10.75 -9.03
C LEU A 183 -4.05 10.28 -9.97
N ILE A 184 -3.12 9.49 -9.43
CA ILE A 184 -2.15 8.73 -10.22
C ILE A 184 -2.45 7.25 -10.00
N VAL A 185 -2.72 6.53 -11.09
CA VAL A 185 -3.11 5.13 -11.07
C VAL A 185 -1.93 4.28 -11.55
N GLY A 186 -1.53 3.29 -10.76
CA GLY A 186 -0.60 2.24 -11.20
C GLY A 186 -1.38 1.03 -11.70
N VAL A 187 -1.01 0.50 -12.85
CA VAL A 187 -1.41 -0.84 -13.30
C VAL A 187 -0.15 -1.67 -13.49
N ASP A 188 0.03 -2.65 -12.62
CA ASP A 188 1.22 -3.48 -12.51
C ASP A 188 0.82 -4.82 -11.90
N ASP A 189 1.44 -5.91 -12.35
CA ASP A 189 1.30 -7.24 -11.75
C ASP A 189 2.15 -7.34 -10.45
N LEU A 190 3.08 -6.39 -10.22
CA LEU A 190 3.91 -6.22 -9.02
C LEU A 190 3.27 -5.20 -8.02
N PRO A 191 3.38 -5.40 -6.69
CA PRO A 191 2.69 -4.56 -5.70
C PRO A 191 3.39 -3.22 -5.40
N LEU A 192 3.56 -2.34 -6.40
CA LEU A 192 4.14 -1.00 -6.21
C LEU A 192 3.19 -0.02 -5.50
N MET A 193 1.88 -0.10 -5.74
CA MET A 193 0.91 0.80 -5.11
C MET A 193 0.62 0.41 -3.65
N LYS A 194 0.73 1.38 -2.71
CA LYS A 194 0.23 1.22 -1.33
C LYS A 194 -1.29 1.03 -1.28
N ASN A 195 -2.02 1.65 -2.21
CA ASN A 195 -3.48 1.68 -2.33
C ASN A 195 -3.92 1.42 -3.80
N PRO A 196 -4.21 0.18 -4.23
CA PRO A 196 -4.70 -0.12 -5.59
C PRO A 196 -6.22 0.10 -5.72
N PRO A 197 -6.77 0.50 -6.88
CA PRO A 197 -8.22 0.67 -7.05
C PRO A 197 -8.99 -0.67 -7.06
N SER A 198 -8.37 -1.76 -7.52
CA SER A 198 -8.95 -3.11 -7.57
C SER A 198 -7.91 -4.19 -7.22
N ALA A 199 -8.36 -5.44 -7.13
CA ALA A 199 -7.52 -6.63 -7.08
C ALA A 199 -8.17 -7.77 -7.88
N TYR A 200 -7.33 -8.68 -8.38
CA TYR A 200 -7.76 -9.88 -9.08
C TYR A 200 -6.96 -11.10 -8.60
N TYR A 201 -7.56 -12.28 -8.71
CA TYR A 201 -6.96 -13.57 -8.38
C TYR A 201 -7.48 -14.65 -9.35
N GLY A 202 -6.59 -15.22 -10.16
CA GLY A 202 -6.89 -16.28 -11.11
C GLY A 202 -5.64 -17.06 -11.49
N LYS A 203 -5.79 -18.11 -12.31
CA LYS A 203 -4.65 -18.95 -12.76
C LYS A 203 -3.83 -18.27 -13.87
N SER A 204 -4.44 -17.35 -14.60
CA SER A 204 -3.85 -16.52 -15.64
C SER A 204 -4.24 -15.06 -15.40
N LYS A 205 -3.65 -14.13 -16.17
CA LYS A 205 -4.23 -12.79 -16.37
C LYS A 205 -5.68 -12.91 -16.86
N PRO A 206 -6.60 -11.98 -16.54
CA PRO A 206 -7.96 -12.04 -17.09
C PRO A 206 -7.89 -11.94 -18.62
N SER A 207 -8.70 -12.71 -19.33
CA SER A 207 -8.71 -12.73 -20.80
C SER A 207 -9.20 -11.41 -21.37
N ASP A 208 -10.34 -10.90 -20.90
CA ASP A 208 -10.84 -9.58 -21.28
C ASP A 208 -10.29 -8.47 -20.37
N CYS A 209 -9.61 -7.51 -20.98
CA CYS A 209 -9.14 -6.29 -20.32
C CYS A 209 -10.28 -5.32 -19.97
N ASN A 210 -11.40 -5.38 -20.69
CA ASN A 210 -12.56 -4.51 -20.48
C ASN A 210 -13.34 -4.95 -19.24
N GLU A 211 -13.73 -6.23 -19.13
CA GLU A 211 -14.38 -6.77 -17.92
C GLU A 211 -13.56 -6.51 -16.63
N TYR A 212 -12.23 -6.58 -16.73
CA TYR A 212 -11.29 -6.30 -15.63
C TYR A 212 -11.22 -4.80 -15.25
N MET A 213 -11.36 -3.89 -16.22
CA MET A 213 -11.26 -2.44 -15.99
C MET A 213 -12.60 -1.72 -15.82
N GLN A 214 -13.72 -2.35 -16.17
CA GLN A 214 -15.06 -1.75 -16.21
C GLN A 214 -15.41 -0.96 -14.94
N ASP A 215 -15.40 -1.63 -13.78
CA ASP A 215 -15.81 -1.08 -12.49
C ASP A 215 -14.96 0.15 -12.09
N PHE A 216 -13.66 0.10 -12.36
CA PHE A 216 -12.71 1.20 -12.12
C PHE A 216 -12.93 2.37 -13.09
N VAL A 217 -13.19 2.08 -14.38
CA VAL A 217 -13.41 3.11 -15.39
C VAL A 217 -14.73 3.85 -15.14
N ASP A 218 -15.82 3.16 -14.85
CA ASP A 218 -17.12 3.81 -14.67
C ASP A 218 -17.17 4.64 -13.36
N GLU A 219 -16.51 4.17 -12.28
CA GLU A 219 -16.30 4.97 -11.07
C GLU A 219 -15.46 6.22 -11.36
N LEU A 220 -14.32 6.08 -12.07
CA LEU A 220 -13.43 7.20 -12.36
C LEU A 220 -14.05 8.20 -13.36
N CYS A 221 -14.79 7.74 -14.36
CA CYS A 221 -15.65 8.57 -15.22
C CYS A 221 -16.59 9.44 -14.38
N THR A 222 -17.25 8.84 -13.38
CA THR A 222 -18.18 9.56 -12.50
C THR A 222 -17.44 10.60 -11.66
N LEU A 223 -16.30 10.22 -11.06
CA LEU A 223 -15.49 11.12 -10.22
C LEU A 223 -14.82 12.27 -10.98
N ILE A 224 -14.48 12.10 -12.26
CA ILE A 224 -13.91 13.17 -13.11
C ILE A 224 -15.00 14.17 -13.53
N ASN A 225 -16.17 13.67 -13.97
CA ASN A 225 -17.22 14.50 -14.56
C ASN A 225 -18.15 15.13 -13.51
N VAL A 226 -18.48 14.40 -12.44
CA VAL A 226 -19.44 14.82 -11.40
C VAL A 226 -18.74 15.15 -10.08
N GLY A 227 -17.64 14.48 -9.76
CA GLY A 227 -16.99 14.56 -8.44
C GLY A 227 -17.74 13.75 -7.38
N ILE A 228 -17.47 14.04 -6.11
CA ILE A 228 -18.09 13.41 -4.94
C ILE A 228 -18.34 14.46 -3.85
N VAL A 229 -19.43 14.33 -3.08
CA VAL A 229 -19.66 15.14 -1.87
C VAL A 229 -19.27 14.34 -0.64
N VAL A 230 -18.36 14.87 0.18
CA VAL A 230 -17.93 14.27 1.46
C VAL A 230 -17.98 15.35 2.54
N ASN A 231 -18.63 15.08 3.67
CA ASN A 231 -18.83 16.03 4.77
C ASN A 231 -19.39 17.40 4.30
N ASN A 232 -20.36 17.37 3.38
CA ASN A 232 -20.96 18.52 2.67
C ASN A 232 -20.00 19.34 1.79
N VAL A 233 -18.74 18.92 1.60
CA VAL A 233 -17.78 19.54 0.68
C VAL A 233 -17.79 18.81 -0.65
N HIS A 234 -17.90 19.52 -1.77
CA HIS A 234 -17.76 18.95 -3.11
C HIS A 234 -16.29 18.81 -3.50
N ILE A 235 -15.92 17.60 -3.93
CA ILE A 235 -14.55 17.18 -4.24
C ILE A 235 -14.47 16.79 -5.71
N LYS A 236 -13.60 17.46 -6.47
CA LYS A 236 -13.29 17.12 -7.87
C LYS A 236 -12.09 16.20 -7.94
N VAL A 237 -12.19 15.12 -8.72
CA VAL A 237 -11.06 14.24 -9.03
C VAL A 237 -10.49 14.59 -10.41
N LEU A 238 -9.17 14.62 -10.54
CA LEU A 238 -8.45 14.81 -11.80
C LEU A 238 -7.50 13.63 -12.01
N LEU A 239 -7.73 12.81 -13.04
CA LEU A 239 -6.75 11.81 -13.46
C LEU A 239 -5.51 12.53 -14.00
N LYS A 240 -4.36 12.31 -13.35
CA LYS A 240 -3.09 12.95 -13.71
C LYS A 240 -2.18 12.04 -14.55
N ALA A 241 -2.21 10.73 -14.29
CA ALA A 241 -1.49 9.72 -15.07
C ALA A 241 -2.01 8.30 -14.79
N ILE A 242 -1.93 7.43 -15.81
CA ILE A 242 -1.93 5.97 -15.64
C ILE A 242 -0.50 5.49 -15.91
N ILE A 243 0.15 4.90 -14.91
CA ILE A 243 1.52 4.39 -14.94
C ILE A 243 1.46 2.87 -15.04
N CYS A 244 2.12 2.31 -16.05
CA CYS A 244 2.13 0.88 -16.35
C CYS A 244 3.41 0.52 -17.10
N ASP A 245 3.86 -0.73 -16.97
CA ASP A 245 4.93 -1.29 -17.80
C ASP A 245 4.42 -1.61 -19.22
N ALA A 246 5.30 -2.03 -20.13
CA ALA A 246 4.90 -2.30 -21.51
C ALA A 246 3.85 -3.44 -21.64
N PRO A 247 4.00 -4.61 -20.99
CA PRO A 247 2.94 -5.61 -20.83
C PRO A 247 1.58 -5.05 -20.38
N ALA A 248 1.50 -4.44 -19.21
CA ALA A 248 0.24 -3.93 -18.66
C ALA A 248 -0.34 -2.83 -19.54
N LYS A 249 0.50 -1.96 -20.12
CA LYS A 249 0.05 -0.91 -21.04
C LYS A 249 -0.61 -1.48 -22.30
N SER A 250 0.01 -2.48 -22.93
CA SER A 250 -0.57 -3.13 -24.13
C SER A 250 -1.88 -3.85 -23.83
N TYR A 251 -1.99 -4.44 -22.63
CA TYR A 251 -3.20 -5.10 -22.17
C TYR A 251 -4.37 -4.12 -21.92
N ILE A 252 -4.17 -3.08 -21.10
CA ILE A 252 -5.27 -2.15 -20.75
C ILE A 252 -5.68 -1.25 -21.91
N LEU A 253 -4.78 -1.00 -22.87
CA LEU A 253 -5.06 -0.25 -24.10
C LEU A 253 -5.43 -1.18 -25.29
N ASN A 254 -5.64 -2.47 -25.03
CA ASN A 254 -6.09 -3.50 -25.97
C ASN A 254 -5.38 -3.47 -27.35
N PHE A 255 -4.04 -3.42 -27.35
CA PHE A 255 -3.22 -3.43 -28.57
C PHE A 255 -2.14 -4.52 -28.53
N ARG A 256 -1.49 -4.82 -29.66
CA ARG A 256 -0.49 -5.90 -29.76
C ARG A 256 0.65 -5.69 -28.77
N GLY A 257 0.92 -6.71 -27.95
CA GLY A 257 1.97 -6.69 -26.93
C GLY A 257 3.36 -6.37 -27.49
N HIS A 258 4.22 -5.80 -26.63
CA HIS A 258 5.57 -5.29 -26.95
C HIS A 258 6.55 -6.27 -27.67
N THR A 259 6.20 -7.55 -27.79
CA THR A 259 6.95 -8.58 -28.53
C THR A 259 6.44 -8.81 -29.96
N ALA A 260 5.38 -8.13 -30.40
CA ALA A 260 4.80 -8.24 -31.74
C ALA A 260 5.37 -7.21 -32.72
N LYS A 261 5.32 -7.52 -34.02
CA LYS A 261 5.75 -6.60 -35.08
C LYS A 261 4.96 -5.28 -35.08
N ASN A 262 3.64 -5.35 -34.89
CA ASN A 262 2.74 -4.20 -34.97
C ASN A 262 2.46 -3.62 -33.58
N SER A 263 3.49 -3.47 -32.74
CA SER A 263 3.37 -3.05 -31.33
C SER A 263 3.84 -1.61 -31.04
N CYS A 264 4.34 -0.87 -32.04
CA CYS A 264 4.79 0.50 -31.83
C CYS A 264 3.59 1.44 -31.57
N LEU A 265 3.45 1.87 -30.32
CA LEU A 265 2.42 2.83 -29.89
C LEU A 265 2.64 4.26 -30.47
N ARG A 266 3.84 4.58 -30.98
CA ARG A 266 4.18 5.93 -31.46
C ARG A 266 3.95 6.13 -32.96
N CYS A 267 4.15 5.11 -33.78
CA CYS A 267 4.07 5.21 -35.25
C CYS A 267 3.67 3.89 -35.91
N SER A 268 3.30 3.94 -37.18
CA SER A 268 2.86 2.79 -38.01
C SER A 268 3.96 1.81 -38.43
N THR A 269 5.13 1.87 -37.80
CA THR A 269 6.30 1.05 -38.16
C THR A 269 6.05 -0.43 -37.88
N ILE A 270 6.42 -1.29 -38.84
CA ILE A 270 6.32 -2.74 -38.74
C ILE A 270 7.67 -3.28 -38.27
N GLY A 271 7.68 -3.92 -37.11
CA GLY A 271 8.89 -4.50 -36.52
C GLY A 271 9.42 -5.72 -37.28
N GLN A 272 10.74 -5.89 -37.27
CA GLN A 272 11.44 -7.06 -37.80
C GLN A 272 11.93 -7.95 -36.65
N TYR A 273 12.02 -9.26 -36.87
CA TYR A 273 12.52 -10.22 -35.89
C TYR A 273 13.97 -10.62 -36.19
N GLU A 274 14.83 -10.52 -35.19
CA GLU A 274 16.21 -11.01 -35.25
C GLU A 274 16.68 -11.37 -33.84
N ASN A 275 17.43 -12.46 -33.70
CA ASN A 275 17.98 -12.92 -32.41
C ASN A 275 16.97 -12.94 -31.25
N ASN A 276 15.74 -13.43 -31.52
CA ASN A 276 14.59 -13.49 -30.62
C ASN A 276 14.12 -12.12 -30.05
N ARG A 277 14.37 -11.02 -30.78
CA ARG A 277 13.93 -9.66 -30.44
C ARG A 277 13.18 -9.01 -31.60
N VAL A 278 12.29 -8.08 -31.30
CA VAL A 278 11.73 -7.15 -32.29
C VAL A 278 12.57 -5.88 -32.31
N TYR A 279 12.86 -5.35 -33.50
CA TYR A 279 13.37 -4.00 -33.69
C TYR A 279 12.61 -3.27 -34.81
N PHE A 280 12.71 -1.95 -34.82
CA PHE A 280 11.97 -1.07 -35.72
C PHE A 280 12.98 -0.27 -36.57
N PRO A 281 13.35 -0.75 -37.77
CA PRO A 281 14.35 -0.08 -38.62
C PRO A 281 13.78 1.12 -39.39
N ASP A 282 12.46 1.16 -39.61
CA ASP A 282 11.80 2.30 -40.24
C ASP A 282 11.55 3.42 -39.21
N LEU A 283 12.30 4.51 -39.39
CA LEU A 283 12.21 5.75 -38.61
C LEU A 283 11.38 6.86 -39.30
N THR A 284 10.83 6.60 -40.48
CA THR A 284 10.03 7.56 -41.28
C THR A 284 8.53 7.27 -41.29
N SER A 285 8.11 6.11 -40.77
CA SER A 285 6.69 5.76 -40.54
C SER A 285 5.86 6.84 -39.85
N ASN A 286 4.62 7.01 -40.32
CA ASN A 286 3.67 7.99 -39.81
C ASN A 286 3.40 7.84 -38.30
N LEU A 287 3.34 8.96 -37.58
CA LEU A 287 2.99 8.97 -36.16
C LEU A 287 1.52 8.58 -35.95
N ARG A 288 1.23 7.83 -34.88
CA ARG A 288 -0.14 7.53 -34.45
C ARG A 288 -0.73 8.74 -33.73
N THR A 289 -1.95 9.16 -34.09
CA THR A 289 -2.68 10.17 -33.32
C THR A 289 -3.61 9.52 -32.30
N HIS A 290 -3.93 10.24 -31.22
CA HIS A 290 -4.92 9.81 -30.23
C HIS A 290 -6.28 9.53 -30.89
N ARG A 291 -6.69 10.36 -31.87
CA ARG A 291 -7.95 10.21 -32.60
C ARG A 291 -8.02 8.86 -33.32
N ASP A 292 -6.94 8.46 -34.00
CA ASP A 292 -6.91 7.23 -34.80
C ASP A 292 -6.85 5.98 -33.93
N PHE A 293 -6.24 6.10 -32.74
CA PHE A 293 -6.27 5.08 -31.69
C PHE A 293 -7.68 4.89 -31.10
N VAL A 294 -8.36 5.98 -30.74
CA VAL A 294 -9.74 5.92 -30.20
C VAL A 294 -10.73 5.40 -31.25
N ALA A 295 -10.54 5.74 -32.53
CA ALA A 295 -11.29 5.20 -33.65
C ALA A 295 -10.81 3.81 -34.13
N CYS A 296 -9.83 3.19 -33.44
CA CYS A 296 -9.29 1.85 -33.70
C CYS A 296 -8.95 1.55 -35.19
N ILE A 297 -8.43 2.55 -35.91
CA ILE A 297 -8.28 2.51 -37.38
C ILE A 297 -7.27 1.44 -37.85
N ASP A 298 -6.24 1.14 -37.04
CA ASP A 298 -5.21 0.16 -37.36
C ASP A 298 -5.54 -1.23 -36.78
N THR A 299 -6.21 -2.06 -37.56
CA THR A 299 -6.63 -3.43 -37.17
C THR A 299 -5.46 -4.40 -36.95
N GLU A 300 -4.25 -4.04 -37.39
CA GLU A 300 -3.05 -4.83 -37.18
C GLU A 300 -2.41 -4.53 -35.82
N PHE A 301 -2.44 -3.25 -35.40
CA PHE A 301 -2.00 -2.77 -34.09
C PHE A 301 -3.02 -3.02 -32.97
N HIS A 302 -4.32 -2.85 -33.22
CA HIS A 302 -5.35 -3.09 -32.22
C HIS A 302 -5.65 -4.60 -32.05
N CYS A 303 -5.96 -4.99 -30.81
CA CYS A 303 -6.58 -6.28 -30.49
C CYS A 303 -8.11 -6.14 -30.37
N GLY A 304 -8.60 -4.95 -30.01
CA GLY A 304 -10.00 -4.56 -29.95
C GLY A 304 -10.15 -3.15 -29.35
N GLU A 305 -11.39 -2.75 -29.06
CA GLU A 305 -11.67 -1.52 -28.31
C GLU A 305 -11.26 -1.65 -26.83
N THR A 306 -10.99 -0.52 -26.18
CA THR A 306 -10.71 -0.45 -24.73
C THR A 306 -11.64 0.54 -24.03
N VAL A 307 -12.23 0.12 -22.90
CA VAL A 307 -13.01 1.00 -22.00
C VAL A 307 -12.18 2.14 -21.40
N ILE A 308 -10.85 2.00 -21.33
CA ILE A 308 -9.95 3.06 -20.87
C ILE A 308 -10.07 4.31 -21.75
N SER A 309 -10.49 4.20 -23.02
CA SER A 309 -10.75 5.34 -23.92
C SER A 309 -11.72 6.39 -23.34
N LYS A 310 -12.62 6.00 -22.43
CA LYS A 310 -13.56 6.90 -21.74
C LYS A 310 -12.89 7.88 -20.75
N ILE A 311 -11.63 7.64 -20.37
CA ILE A 311 -10.85 8.40 -19.37
C ILE A 311 -9.48 8.88 -19.90
N LEU A 312 -9.30 8.96 -21.22
CA LEU A 312 -8.07 9.43 -21.90
C LEU A 312 -8.20 10.84 -22.49
#